data_AF-A0A1M6UYE5-F1
#
_entry.id   AF-A0A1M6UYE5-F1
#
_cell.length_a   1.000
_cell.length_b   1.000
_cell.length_c   1.000
_cell.angle_alpha   90.00
_cell.angle_beta   90.00
_cell.angle_gamma   90.00
#
_symmetry.space_group_name_H-M   'P 1'
#
loop_
_entity.id
_entity.type
_entity.pdbx_description
1 polymer ?
#
loop_
_entity_poly.entity_id
_entity_poly.type
_entity_poly.pdbx_seq_one_letter_code
_entity_poly.pdbx_strand_id
1 'polypeptide(L)'
;MLSIVIVIAIIVLSIILAAIGAYVVIHSSNEKDEPKPVIDVSGQYAVVVRPARESLTAVKPSEASLRSWLDTQNLSADQKEALIAQWNATMEETIRTVDEGDKNGTATYRIELGPKGKEYCHFVSEDNFITREQIRNHAEILPPYVLGCDCRLLPKQPWENPSKSGWKAVVPSRGSNYDVPDWRHLA
;
A
#
# COMPACT_ATOMS: atom_id res chain seq x y z
N MET A 1 54.93 -5.37 -53.02
CA MET A 1 53.75 -4.49 -53.19
C MET A 1 52.49 -5.10 -52.60
N LEU A 2 52.13 -6.36 -52.92
CA LEU A 2 50.94 -7.03 -52.37
C LEU A 2 50.87 -7.03 -50.83
N SER A 3 51.97 -7.35 -50.15
CA SER A 3 52.01 -7.37 -48.67
C SER A 3 51.81 -6.00 -48.03
N ILE A 4 52.27 -4.91 -48.68
CA ILE A 4 52.07 -3.54 -48.20
C ILE A 4 50.60 -3.14 -48.34
N VAL A 5 49.97 -3.51 -49.45
CA VAL A 5 48.53 -3.27 -49.69
C VAL A 5 47.67 -4.01 -48.66
N ILE A 6 48.02 -5.26 -48.31
CA ILE A 6 47.31 -6.04 -47.30
C ILE A 6 47.43 -5.40 -45.91
N VAL A 7 48.63 -4.96 -45.52
CA VAL A 7 48.83 -4.29 -44.21
C VAL A 7 48.03 -2.99 -44.14
N ILE A 8 48.02 -2.19 -45.20
CA ILE A 8 47.21 -0.97 -45.26
C ILE A 8 45.71 -1.29 -45.15
N ALA A 9 45.23 -2.33 -45.84
CA ALA A 9 43.84 -2.74 -45.78
C ALA A 9 43.40 -3.16 -44.36
N ILE A 10 44.27 -3.89 -43.62
CA ILE A 10 43.99 -4.31 -42.24
C ILE A 10 43.92 -3.09 -41.29
N ILE A 11 44.84 -2.13 -41.46
CA ILE A 11 44.85 -0.91 -40.65
C ILE A 11 43.58 -0.09 -40.90
N VAL A 12 43.20 0.09 -42.17
CA VAL A 12 41.97 0.81 -42.53
C VAL A 12 40.73 0.11 -41.98
N LEU A 13 40.64 -1.21 -42.10
CA LEU A 13 39.52 -1.98 -41.56
C LEU A 13 39.41 -1.85 -40.03
N SER A 14 40.56 -1.86 -39.34
CA SER A 14 40.61 -1.73 -37.88
C SER A 14 40.11 -0.35 -37.42
N ILE A 15 40.46 0.71 -38.15
CA ILE A 15 39.98 2.08 -37.87
C ILE A 15 38.47 2.19 -38.09
N ILE A 16 37.94 1.58 -39.15
CA ILE A 16 36.50 1.58 -39.44
C ILE A 16 35.72 0.86 -38.32
N LEU A 17 36.21 -0.31 -37.87
CA LEU A 17 35.57 -1.05 -36.78
C LEU A 17 35.58 -0.26 -35.46
N ALA A 18 36.70 0.41 -35.14
CA ALA A 18 36.80 1.27 -33.96
C ALA A 18 35.83 2.46 -34.05
N ALA A 19 35.68 3.08 -35.22
CA ALA A 19 34.75 4.18 -35.44
C ALA A 19 33.29 3.75 -35.28
N ILE A 20 32.90 2.58 -35.80
CA ILE A 20 31.56 2.01 -35.61
C ILE A 20 31.30 1.71 -34.13
N GLY A 21 32.27 1.12 -33.42
CA GLY A 21 32.16 0.84 -31.98
C GLY A 21 31.95 2.12 -31.15
N ALA A 22 32.73 3.16 -31.43
CA ALA A 22 32.57 4.47 -30.77
C ALA A 22 31.22 5.10 -31.10
N TYR A 23 30.77 5.01 -32.35
CA TYR A 23 29.46 5.52 -32.77
C TYR A 23 28.31 4.84 -32.04
N VAL A 24 28.33 3.51 -31.93
CA VAL A 24 27.30 2.72 -31.22
C VAL A 24 27.29 3.06 -29.73
N VAL A 25 28.45 3.19 -29.07
CA VAL A 25 28.51 3.57 -27.65
C VAL A 25 27.90 4.95 -27.41
N ILE A 26 28.23 5.93 -28.25
CA ILE A 26 27.72 7.29 -28.14
C ILE A 26 26.20 7.34 -28.43
N HIS A 27 25.71 6.63 -29.46
CA HIS A 27 24.29 6.63 -29.79
C HIS A 27 23.43 5.73 -28.88
N SER A 28 23.96 4.63 -28.35
CA SER A 28 23.25 3.76 -27.39
C SER A 28 23.04 4.40 -26.02
N SER A 29 23.80 5.46 -25.72
CA SER A 29 23.67 6.23 -24.49
C SER A 29 22.52 7.24 -24.56
N ASN A 30 22.08 7.64 -25.76
CA ASN A 30 20.94 8.54 -25.96
C ASN A 30 19.57 7.82 -26.00
N GLU A 31 19.53 6.49 -26.07
CA GLU A 31 18.29 5.70 -26.05
C GLU A 31 17.83 5.28 -24.64
N LYS A 32 18.49 5.77 -23.57
CA LYS A 32 18.23 5.31 -22.19
C LYS A 32 17.32 6.18 -21.33
N ASP A 33 16.80 7.30 -21.82
CA ASP A 33 15.93 8.20 -21.03
C ASP A 33 14.64 8.60 -21.74
N GLU A 34 14.02 7.68 -22.47
CA GLU A 34 12.55 7.71 -22.55
C GLU A 34 12.02 6.55 -21.71
N PRO A 35 11.20 6.80 -20.67
CA PRO A 35 10.55 5.74 -19.94
C PRO A 35 9.62 5.05 -20.93
N LYS A 36 10.11 3.95 -21.52
CA LYS A 36 9.27 3.03 -22.29
C LYS A 36 8.07 2.74 -21.39
N PRO A 37 6.83 3.05 -21.80
CA PRO A 37 5.68 2.67 -21.03
C PRO A 37 5.76 1.15 -20.90
N VAL A 38 6.05 0.70 -19.68
CA VAL A 38 5.95 -0.71 -19.32
C VAL A 38 4.46 -1.00 -19.45
N ILE A 39 4.07 -1.62 -20.57
CA ILE A 39 2.75 -2.20 -20.69
C ILE A 39 2.79 -3.43 -19.80
N ASP A 40 2.42 -3.21 -18.55
CA ASP A 40 2.19 -4.25 -17.57
C ASP A 40 1.02 -5.10 -18.09
N VAL A 41 1.35 -6.34 -18.45
CA VAL A 41 0.48 -7.48 -18.73
C VAL A 41 -0.94 -7.16 -19.27
N SER A 42 -1.15 -7.48 -20.55
CA SER A 42 -2.47 -7.53 -21.19
C SER A 42 -3.48 -8.33 -20.33
N GLY A 43 -4.42 -7.63 -19.69
CA GLY A 43 -5.53 -8.26 -18.97
C GLY A 43 -6.01 -7.51 -17.73
N GLN A 44 -5.21 -6.60 -17.17
CA GLN A 44 -5.69 -5.74 -16.10
C GLN A 44 -6.27 -4.47 -16.71
N TYR A 45 -7.61 -4.33 -16.68
CA TYR A 45 -8.19 -3.01 -16.64
C TYR A 45 -7.47 -2.28 -15.51
N ALA A 46 -6.60 -1.32 -15.85
CA ALA A 46 -6.02 -0.40 -14.90
C ALA A 46 -7.17 0.48 -14.41
N VAL A 47 -8.00 -0.09 -13.53
CA VAL A 47 -8.97 0.68 -12.78
C VAL A 47 -8.13 1.68 -12.02
N VAL A 48 -8.29 2.96 -12.34
CA VAL A 48 -7.61 4.06 -11.67
C VAL A 48 -7.81 3.86 -10.17
N VAL A 49 -6.75 3.43 -9.51
CA VAL A 49 -6.79 3.08 -8.09
C VAL A 49 -6.76 4.40 -7.35
N ARG A 50 -7.82 4.70 -6.59
CA ARG A 50 -7.80 5.86 -5.69
C ARG A 50 -6.73 5.62 -4.63
N PRO A 51 -5.85 6.59 -4.36
CA PRO A 51 -4.86 6.48 -3.29
C PRO A 51 -5.53 6.10 -1.96
N ALA A 52 -4.89 5.23 -1.17
CA ALA A 52 -5.45 4.78 0.11
C ALA A 52 -5.76 5.96 1.05
N ARG A 53 -4.91 6.98 1.02
CA ARG A 53 -5.09 8.23 1.76
C ARG A 53 -6.40 8.95 1.44
N GLU A 54 -6.75 9.06 0.16
CA GLU A 54 -7.98 9.76 -0.26
C GLU A 54 -9.22 9.01 0.25
N SER A 55 -9.22 7.68 0.10
CA SER A 55 -10.34 6.84 0.55
C SER A 55 -10.52 6.86 2.07
N LEU A 56 -9.42 6.80 2.83
CA LEU A 56 -9.45 6.84 4.29
C LEU A 56 -9.86 8.21 4.83
N THR A 57 -9.34 9.30 4.27
CA THR A 57 -9.69 10.67 4.71
C THR A 57 -11.13 11.05 4.39
N ALA A 58 -11.76 10.41 3.40
CA ALA A 58 -13.18 10.61 3.10
C ALA A 58 -14.12 9.99 4.15
N VAL A 59 -13.68 8.93 4.84
CA VAL A 59 -14.52 8.15 5.76
C VAL A 59 -14.18 8.42 7.23
N LYS A 60 -12.91 8.66 7.54
CA LYS A 60 -12.41 8.85 8.91
C LYS A 60 -12.59 10.30 9.37
N PRO A 61 -12.80 10.54 10.68
CA PRO A 61 -12.93 11.90 11.22
C PRO A 61 -11.67 12.73 10.97
N SER A 62 -11.88 14.03 10.72
CA SER A 62 -10.79 15.00 10.65
C SER A 62 -10.15 15.22 12.03
N GLU A 63 -8.89 15.65 12.06
CA GLU A 63 -8.21 15.99 13.33
C GLU A 63 -8.97 17.03 14.15
N ALA A 64 -9.58 18.02 13.48
CA ALA A 64 -10.42 19.02 14.14
C ALA A 64 -11.63 18.39 14.85
N SER A 65 -12.26 17.39 14.21
CA SER A 65 -13.36 16.64 14.80
C SER A 65 -12.90 15.81 16.01
N LEU A 66 -11.74 15.16 15.92
CA LEU A 66 -11.15 14.42 17.04
C LEU A 66 -10.88 15.33 18.24
N ARG A 67 -10.24 16.49 18.00
CA ARG A 67 -9.96 17.50 19.04
C ARG A 67 -11.26 17.99 19.70
N SER A 68 -12.25 18.37 18.89
CA SER A 68 -13.53 18.86 19.40
C SER A 68 -14.26 17.84 20.28
N TRP A 69 -14.17 16.56 19.94
CA TRP A 69 -14.76 15.49 20.73
C TRP A 69 -13.96 15.20 22.00
N LEU A 70 -12.63 15.13 21.90
CA LEU A 70 -11.73 14.97 23.06
C LEU A 70 -11.87 16.10 24.07
N ASP A 71 -12.25 17.31 23.65
CA ASP A 71 -12.53 18.43 24.54
C ASP A 71 -13.78 18.25 25.40
N THR A 72 -14.72 17.40 24.96
CA THR A 72 -15.86 16.99 25.79
C THR A 72 -15.48 15.95 26.85
N GLN A 73 -14.29 15.35 26.73
CA GLN A 73 -13.81 14.30 27.64
C GLN A 73 -12.95 14.89 28.77
N ASN A 74 -13.06 14.30 29.95
CA ASN A 74 -12.29 14.71 31.13
C ASN A 74 -10.86 14.12 31.13
N LEU A 75 -10.07 14.46 30.10
CA LEU A 75 -8.70 14.00 29.90
C LEU A 75 -7.70 15.16 30.01
N SER A 76 -6.46 14.86 30.41
CA SER A 76 -5.39 15.88 30.40
C SER A 76 -4.99 16.25 28.98
N ALA A 77 -4.42 17.45 28.78
CA ALA A 77 -3.96 17.90 27.48
C ALA A 77 -2.95 16.91 26.84
N ASP A 78 -2.03 16.38 27.64
CA ASP A 78 -1.02 15.41 27.20
C ASP A 78 -1.67 14.09 26.72
N GLN A 79 -2.70 13.61 27.42
CA GLN A 79 -3.44 12.41 27.02
C GLN A 79 -4.18 12.62 25.69
N LYS A 80 -4.80 13.79 25.51
CA LYS A 80 -5.52 14.12 24.27
C LYS A 80 -4.55 14.13 23.07
N GLU A 81 -3.41 14.80 23.21
CA GLU A 81 -2.39 14.82 22.15
C GLU A 81 -1.83 13.44 21.86
N ALA A 82 -1.58 12.62 22.90
CA ALA A 82 -1.11 11.24 22.72
C ALA A 82 -2.10 10.38 21.92
N LEU A 83 -3.40 10.50 22.19
CA LEU A 83 -4.44 9.77 21.46
C LEU A 83 -4.55 10.21 20.00
N ILE A 84 -4.45 11.52 19.73
CA ILE A 84 -4.45 12.06 18.36
C ILE A 84 -3.19 11.60 17.61
N ALA A 85 -2.03 11.67 18.26
CA ALA A 85 -0.77 11.21 17.68
C ALA A 85 -0.81 9.71 17.35
N GLN A 86 -1.34 8.89 18.25
CA GLN A 86 -1.53 7.46 18.01
C GLN A 86 -2.50 7.22 16.84
N TRP A 87 -3.63 7.92 16.80
CA TRP A 87 -4.59 7.81 15.70
C TRP A 87 -3.95 8.11 14.35
N ASN A 88 -3.23 9.23 14.26
CA ASN A 88 -2.54 9.64 13.03
C ASN A 88 -1.44 8.64 12.65
N ALA A 89 -0.68 8.12 13.63
CA ALA A 89 0.34 7.11 13.37
C ALA A 89 -0.27 5.81 12.79
N THR A 90 -1.38 5.32 13.35
CA THR A 90 -2.07 4.13 12.85
C THR A 90 -2.70 4.37 11.47
N MET A 91 -3.24 5.57 11.22
CA MET A 91 -3.73 5.96 9.89
C MET A 91 -2.60 5.90 8.85
N GLU A 92 -1.45 6.50 9.15
CA GLU A 92 -0.29 6.51 8.25
C GLU A 92 0.28 5.12 8.01
N GLU A 93 0.37 4.29 9.05
CA GLU A 93 0.77 2.88 8.93
C GLU A 93 -0.17 2.11 8.01
N THR A 94 -1.48 2.30 8.17
CA THR A 94 -2.50 1.63 7.37
C THR A 94 -2.42 2.06 5.90
N ILE A 95 -2.29 3.37 5.64
CA ILE A 95 -2.09 3.92 4.28
C ILE A 95 -0.85 3.30 3.65
N ARG A 96 0.27 3.28 4.37
CA ARG A 96 1.53 2.71 3.88
C ARG A 96 1.38 1.23 3.53
N THR A 97 0.75 0.42 4.39
CA THR A 97 0.54 -1.01 4.12
C THR A 97 -0.31 -1.24 2.87
N VAL A 98 -1.35 -0.42 2.65
CA VAL A 98 -2.18 -0.53 1.43
C VAL A 98 -1.37 -0.11 0.20
N ASP A 99 -0.70 1.05 0.25
CA ASP A 99 0.08 1.57 -0.87
C ASP A 99 1.25 0.63 -1.26
N GLU A 100 1.93 0.03 -0.28
CA GLU A 100 2.95 -0.99 -0.51
C GLU A 100 2.34 -2.26 -1.10
N GLY A 101 1.19 -2.70 -0.59
CA GLY A 101 0.48 -3.85 -1.14
C GLY A 101 0.03 -3.61 -2.58
N ASP A 102 -0.39 -2.40 -2.92
CA ASP A 102 -0.75 -1.99 -4.28
C ASP A 102 0.44 -2.06 -5.24
N LYS A 103 1.63 -1.63 -4.79
CA LYS A 103 2.88 -1.74 -5.56
C LYS A 103 3.35 -3.19 -5.72
N ASN A 104 3.14 -4.02 -4.70
CA ASN A 104 3.62 -5.40 -4.65
C ASN A 104 2.60 -6.44 -5.15
N GLY A 105 1.40 -6.02 -5.57
CA GLY A 105 0.34 -6.93 -6.02
C GLY A 105 -0.34 -7.74 -4.91
N THR A 106 -0.34 -7.24 -3.67
CA THR A 106 -1.03 -7.89 -2.54
C THR A 106 -2.54 -7.76 -2.70
N ALA A 107 -3.24 -8.90 -2.70
CA ALA A 107 -4.69 -8.93 -2.90
C ALA A 107 -5.50 -9.08 -1.61
N THR A 108 -4.89 -9.59 -0.54
CA THR A 108 -5.58 -9.92 0.71
C THR A 108 -4.79 -9.46 1.93
N TYR A 109 -5.49 -8.93 2.92
CA TYR A 109 -4.94 -8.42 4.16
C TYR A 109 -5.67 -9.03 5.34
N ARG A 110 -5.01 -9.03 6.50
CA ARG A 110 -5.60 -9.40 7.79
C ARG A 110 -5.53 -8.21 8.74
N ILE A 111 -6.48 -8.18 9.67
CA ILE A 111 -6.49 -7.20 10.76
C ILE A 111 -5.98 -7.91 12.01
N GLU A 112 -4.83 -7.46 12.50
CA GLU A 112 -4.32 -7.89 13.79
C GLU A 112 -5.02 -7.09 14.88
N LEU A 113 -5.83 -7.79 15.69
CA LEU A 113 -6.55 -7.21 16.81
C LEU A 113 -5.67 -7.28 18.06
N GLY A 114 -5.16 -6.14 18.50
CA GLY A 114 -4.51 -6.06 19.81
C GLY A 114 -5.52 -6.17 20.96
N PRO A 115 -5.05 -6.35 22.20
CA PRO A 115 -5.90 -6.50 23.38
C PRO A 115 -6.97 -5.41 23.52
N LYS A 116 -6.62 -4.15 23.25
CA LYS A 116 -7.56 -3.03 23.35
C LYS A 116 -8.60 -3.05 22.24
N GLY A 117 -8.18 -3.38 21.02
CA GLY A 117 -9.07 -3.49 19.87
C GLY A 117 -10.14 -4.56 19.99
N LYS A 118 -9.85 -5.67 20.66
CA LYS A 118 -10.77 -6.81 20.83
C LYS A 118 -12.06 -6.45 21.58
N GLU A 119 -12.01 -5.43 22.45
CA GLU A 119 -13.18 -5.00 23.21
C GLU A 119 -14.21 -4.24 22.36
N TYR A 120 -13.77 -3.64 21.25
CA TYR A 120 -14.61 -2.78 20.40
C TYR A 120 -14.85 -3.36 19.00
N CYS A 121 -13.91 -4.16 18.48
CA CYS A 121 -13.96 -4.68 17.12
C CYS A 121 -14.58 -6.07 17.10
N HIS A 122 -15.91 -6.14 16.95
CA HIS A 122 -16.64 -7.41 16.89
C HIS A 122 -16.95 -7.89 15.47
N PHE A 123 -16.86 -7.01 14.47
CA PHE A 123 -17.14 -7.36 13.07
C PHE A 123 -16.04 -8.19 12.40
N VAL A 124 -14.86 -8.26 13.01
CA VAL A 124 -13.68 -8.94 12.49
C VAL A 124 -13.07 -9.81 13.59
N SER A 125 -12.54 -10.97 13.20
CA SER A 125 -11.82 -11.90 14.07
C SER A 125 -10.43 -12.20 13.49
N GLU A 126 -9.56 -12.84 14.27
CA GLU A 126 -8.20 -13.20 13.82
C GLU A 126 -8.19 -14.15 12.60
N ASP A 127 -9.29 -14.89 12.42
CA ASP A 127 -9.48 -15.80 11.28
C ASP A 127 -9.92 -15.07 10.01
N ASN A 128 -10.16 -13.76 10.09
CA ASN A 128 -10.71 -13.00 8.99
C ASN A 128 -9.66 -12.36 8.08
N PHE A 129 -10.01 -12.23 6.81
CA PHE A 129 -9.27 -11.44 5.85
C PHE A 129 -10.17 -10.46 5.11
N ILE A 130 -9.58 -9.37 4.66
CA ILE A 130 -10.18 -8.39 3.78
C ILE A 130 -9.46 -8.40 2.43
N THR A 131 -10.21 -8.20 1.37
CA THR A 131 -9.66 -8.11 0.02
C THR A 131 -9.35 -6.67 -0.35
N ARG A 132 -8.44 -6.47 -1.30
CA ARG A 132 -8.16 -5.16 -1.89
C ARG A 132 -9.42 -4.49 -2.46
N GLU A 133 -10.31 -5.28 -3.05
CA GLU A 133 -11.59 -4.79 -3.57
C GLU A 133 -12.50 -4.26 -2.44
N GLN A 134 -12.55 -4.96 -1.31
CA GLN A 134 -13.29 -4.49 -0.14
C GLN A 134 -12.69 -3.20 0.42
N ILE A 135 -11.37 -3.11 0.51
CA ILE A 135 -10.68 -1.88 0.96
C ILE A 135 -11.04 -0.68 0.08
N ARG A 136 -11.09 -0.88 -1.24
CA ARG A 136 -11.42 0.19 -2.19
C ARG A 136 -12.84 0.71 -2.02
N ASN A 137 -13.79 -0.19 -1.78
CA ASN A 137 -15.21 0.17 -1.70
C ASN A 137 -15.64 0.56 -0.27
N HIS A 138 -14.90 0.09 0.74
CA HIS A 138 -15.25 0.19 2.15
C HIS A 138 -14.03 0.54 3.00
N ALA A 139 -13.53 1.77 2.87
CA ALA A 139 -12.37 2.22 3.66
C ALA A 139 -12.66 2.28 5.18
N GLU A 140 -13.94 2.23 5.60
CA GLU A 140 -14.34 2.15 7.01
C GLU A 140 -13.79 0.91 7.72
N ILE A 141 -13.59 -0.21 7.00
CA ILE A 141 -13.15 -1.49 7.58
C ILE A 141 -11.67 -1.49 7.95
N LEU A 142 -10.94 -0.44 7.63
CA LEU A 142 -9.53 -0.30 7.92
C LEU A 142 -9.30 0.38 9.29
N PRO A 143 -8.25 -0.01 10.02
CA PRO A 143 -7.87 0.69 11.25
C PRO A 143 -7.32 2.10 10.96
N PRO A 144 -7.30 3.00 11.97
CA PRO A 144 -7.81 2.83 13.33
C PRO A 144 -9.34 2.89 13.38
N TYR A 145 -9.93 2.20 14.37
CA TYR A 145 -11.38 2.21 14.58
C TYR A 145 -11.80 3.13 15.71
N VAL A 146 -11.16 3.00 16.88
CA VAL A 146 -11.42 3.77 18.10
C VAL A 146 -10.14 4.46 18.57
N LEU A 147 -10.29 5.56 19.31
CA LEU A 147 -9.15 6.28 19.87
C LEU A 147 -8.42 5.41 20.90
N GLY A 148 -7.12 5.22 20.69
CA GLY A 148 -6.31 4.34 21.53
C GLY A 148 -6.25 2.87 21.07
N CYS A 149 -6.89 2.49 19.95
CA CYS A 149 -6.76 1.10 19.46
C CYS A 149 -5.31 0.76 19.08
N ASP A 150 -4.94 -0.48 19.35
CA ASP A 150 -3.71 -1.17 18.95
C ASP A 150 -3.89 -2.07 17.70
N CYS A 151 -5.00 -1.88 16.98
CA CYS A 151 -5.37 -2.60 15.76
C CYS A 151 -4.39 -2.29 14.61
N ARG A 152 -3.93 -3.31 13.87
CA ARG A 152 -3.02 -3.12 12.72
C ARG A 152 -3.48 -3.84 11.46
N LEU A 153 -3.18 -3.26 10.31
CA LEU A 153 -3.38 -3.90 9.01
C LEU A 153 -2.08 -4.58 8.57
N LEU A 154 -2.15 -5.87 8.24
CA LEU A 154 -1.02 -6.65 7.76
C LEU A 154 -1.37 -7.39 6.45
N PRO A 155 -0.42 -7.56 5.52
CA PRO A 155 -0.61 -8.47 4.39
C PRO A 155 -0.86 -9.89 4.88
N LYS A 156 -1.88 -10.56 4.34
CA LYS A 156 -2.15 -11.97 4.66
C LYS A 156 -1.13 -12.85 3.97
N GLN A 157 -0.39 -13.65 4.74
CA GLN A 157 0.58 -14.56 4.16
C GLN A 157 -0.06 -15.90 3.75
N PRO A 158 0.33 -16.51 2.61
CA PRO A 158 -0.25 -17.77 2.14
C PRO A 158 -0.10 -18.95 3.11
N TRP A 159 0.97 -18.96 3.91
CA TRP A 159 1.30 -20.04 4.85
C TRP A 159 0.73 -19.84 6.26
N GLU A 160 0.14 -18.68 6.56
CA GLU A 160 -0.54 -18.47 7.84
C GLU A 160 -1.86 -19.26 7.84
N ASN A 161 -2.11 -20.00 8.92
CA ASN A 161 -3.38 -20.68 9.14
C ASN A 161 -3.94 -20.29 10.52
N PRO A 162 -4.93 -19.40 10.58
CA PRO A 162 -5.37 -18.80 11.84
C PRO A 162 -6.19 -19.79 12.68
N SER A 163 -6.89 -20.75 12.04
CA SER A 163 -7.63 -21.80 12.74
C SER A 163 -7.83 -23.07 11.90
N LYS A 164 -8.39 -24.13 12.51
CA LYS A 164 -8.76 -25.37 11.80
C LYS A 164 -9.75 -25.14 10.66
N SER A 165 -10.49 -24.03 10.68
CA SER A 165 -11.48 -23.68 9.64
C SER A 165 -10.92 -22.82 8.51
N GLY A 166 -9.64 -22.44 8.58
CA GLY A 166 -8.99 -21.59 7.60
C GLY A 166 -9.48 -20.13 7.62
N TRP A 167 -9.00 -19.37 6.65
CA TRP A 167 -9.30 -17.95 6.48
C TRP A 167 -10.76 -17.71 6.03
N LYS A 168 -11.43 -16.75 6.65
CA LYS A 168 -12.81 -16.34 6.31
C LYS A 168 -12.85 -14.89 5.86
N ALA A 169 -13.51 -14.59 4.75
CA ALA A 169 -13.67 -13.19 4.34
C ALA A 169 -14.50 -12.42 5.38
N VAL A 170 -14.16 -11.16 5.66
CA VAL A 170 -15.07 -10.27 6.40
C VAL A 170 -16.28 -10.02 5.52
N VAL A 171 -17.47 -10.27 6.07
CA VAL A 171 -18.74 -10.08 5.38
C VAL A 171 -19.51 -8.90 5.98
N PRO A 172 -20.21 -8.10 5.17
CA PRO A 172 -21.06 -7.04 5.68
C PRO A 172 -22.26 -7.61 6.46
N SER A 173 -22.59 -7.00 7.59
CA SER A 173 -23.63 -7.50 8.51
C SER A 173 -25.05 -7.16 8.04
N ARG A 174 -25.25 -5.99 7.41
CA ARG A 174 -26.56 -5.51 6.94
C ARG A 174 -26.46 -4.99 5.51
N GLY A 175 -26.68 -5.87 4.53
CA GLY A 175 -26.60 -5.50 3.12
C GLY A 175 -25.18 -5.16 2.71
N SER A 176 -24.91 -3.88 2.41
CA SER A 176 -23.59 -3.37 2.00
C SER A 176 -22.74 -2.81 3.14
N ASN A 177 -23.28 -2.71 4.36
CA ASN A 177 -22.60 -1.99 5.44
C ASN A 177 -21.92 -2.94 6.43
N TYR A 178 -20.73 -2.56 6.87
CA TYR A 178 -19.95 -3.24 7.90
C TYR A 178 -20.27 -2.66 9.29
N ASP A 179 -20.28 -3.51 10.30
CA ASP A 179 -20.56 -3.13 11.69
C ASP A 179 -19.30 -2.60 12.39
N VAL A 180 -18.71 -1.55 11.81
CA VAL A 180 -17.48 -0.93 12.32
C VAL A 180 -17.82 -0.08 13.55
N PRO A 181 -17.05 -0.16 14.65
CA PRO A 181 -17.36 0.59 15.86
C PRO A 181 -17.23 2.12 15.65
N ASP A 182 -17.98 2.90 16.43
CA ASP A 182 -17.88 4.37 16.41
C ASP A 182 -16.51 4.80 16.96
N TRP A 183 -15.86 5.73 16.27
CA TRP A 183 -14.55 6.28 16.67
C TRP A 183 -14.61 7.06 17.99
N ARG A 184 -15.81 7.46 18.44
CA ARG A 184 -16.08 8.15 19.71
C ARG A 184 -16.00 7.24 20.94
N HIS A 185 -15.28 6.13 20.87
CA HIS A 185 -14.96 5.29 22.01
C HIS A 185 -13.46 5.41 22.36
N LEU A 186 -13.14 5.28 23.65
CA LEU A 186 -11.77 5.29 24.17
C LEU A 186 -11.38 3.87 24.60
N ALA A 187 -10.28 3.36 24.06
CA ALA A 187 -9.79 2.00 24.32
C ALA A 187 -8.64 1.89 25.34
#